data_AF-A0ABC8UGJ4-F1
#
_entry.id   AF-A0ABC8UGJ4-F1
#
_cell.length_a   1.000
_cell.length_b   1.000
_cell.length_c   1.000
_cell.angle_alpha   90.00
_cell.angle_beta   90.00
_cell.angle_gamma   90.00
#
_symmetry.space_group_name_H-M   'P 1'
#
loop_
_entity.id
_entity.type
_entity.pdbx_description
1 polymer ?
#
loop_
_entity_poly.entity_id
_entity_poly.type
_entity_poly.pdbx_seq_one_letter_code
_entity_poly.pdbx_strand_id
1 'polypeptide(L)'
;MVYELGWNWDEFHLLAQGSLAGHLLECGCQLTGGYFMHPGDKYRDICLSDLLDLSLPFAEVTSDGKVCVAKANGSGGVLNFSTCAEQLLYEVGDPSAYITPDVIIDFRDVSFKSLSDNKVLCAGAKPSVPPVPDKFLMLASKDLGWKGWGEISYGGYECVKRAKAAEFLVRSWMEEIYPGVNKHITSYIIGLDSLKAISSDKSSSFPEDIRLRVDGLFEQEEQAIQFTKEFTALYTNGPAGGGGISTGHKKEIILEKGLVGREHVHWHVAAQQNEVMQSDDQTTGLSDLTQTHAENASVSPSFQMNTTTNSCTKYSLPAVEASPAPSGQKIPLYNVAHSRAGDKGNDAHLSIIPHFLPDVERLKMIITPQWVKEVVSDLLIPSSLPNPDEIERTKKWVDEHVTLEIYEVRGIHSLNVVIRNILDGGVNSSRRIDRHGKTLSDLLLCQQVVLPP
;
A
#
# COMPACT_ATOMS: atom_id res chain seq x y z
N MET A 1 -28.51 0.77 1.95
CA MET A 1 -28.86 -0.06 3.12
C MET A 1 -29.90 0.63 3.98
N VAL A 2 -29.63 1.78 4.61
CA VAL A 2 -30.65 2.57 5.35
C VAL A 2 -31.91 2.84 4.52
N TYR A 3 -31.77 3.44 3.33
CA TYR A 3 -32.93 3.72 2.46
C TYR A 3 -33.56 2.43 1.88
N GLU A 4 -32.77 1.64 1.13
CA GLU A 4 -33.29 0.50 0.35
C GLU A 4 -33.73 -0.70 1.20
N LEU A 5 -33.04 -0.99 2.30
CA LEU A 5 -33.35 -2.14 3.19
C LEU A 5 -34.16 -1.72 4.43
N GLY A 6 -34.40 -0.41 4.60
CA GLY A 6 -35.17 0.13 5.71
C GLY A 6 -34.49 0.08 7.07
N TRP A 7 -33.15 0.03 7.13
CA TRP A 7 -32.42 0.08 8.40
C TRP A 7 -32.53 1.45 9.06
N ASN A 8 -32.60 1.48 10.39
CA ASN A 8 -32.58 2.69 11.18
C ASN A 8 -31.15 3.10 11.56
N TRP A 9 -30.93 4.40 11.76
CA TRP A 9 -29.61 4.95 12.11
C TRP A 9 -29.13 4.59 13.53
N ASP A 10 -30.01 4.07 14.38
CA ASP A 10 -29.71 3.57 15.73
C ASP A 10 -29.56 2.04 15.78
N GLU A 11 -29.74 1.33 14.65
CA GLU A 11 -29.48 -0.11 14.53
C GLU A 11 -27.98 -0.37 14.30
N PHE A 12 -27.16 0.00 15.28
CA PHE A 12 -25.69 0.00 15.17
C PHE A 12 -25.08 -1.37 14.80
N HIS A 13 -25.74 -2.47 15.16
CA HIS A 13 -25.33 -3.80 14.72
C HIS A 13 -25.45 -3.98 13.20
N LEU A 14 -26.52 -3.49 12.58
CA LEU A 14 -26.70 -3.51 11.13
C LEU A 14 -25.75 -2.54 10.45
N LEU A 15 -25.58 -1.32 11.01
CA LEU A 15 -24.61 -0.35 10.50
C LEU A 15 -23.18 -0.91 10.52
N ALA A 16 -22.77 -1.59 11.59
CA ALA A 16 -21.45 -2.23 11.67
C ALA A 16 -21.24 -3.30 10.58
N GLN A 17 -22.27 -4.13 10.29
CA GLN A 17 -22.21 -5.09 9.18
C GLN A 17 -22.17 -4.40 7.81
N GLY A 18 -22.98 -3.36 7.62
CA GLY A 18 -22.97 -2.57 6.40
C GLY A 18 -21.62 -1.91 6.14
N SER A 19 -21.00 -1.34 7.17
CA SER A 19 -19.67 -0.73 7.08
C SER A 19 -18.56 -1.77 6.87
N LEU A 20 -18.68 -2.99 7.41
CA LEU A 20 -17.81 -4.11 7.04
C LEU A 20 -17.90 -4.40 5.53
N ALA A 21 -19.12 -4.44 4.97
CA ALA A 21 -19.30 -4.62 3.54
C ALA A 21 -18.63 -3.48 2.75
N GLY A 22 -18.86 -2.22 3.14
CA GLY A 22 -18.23 -1.06 2.53
C GLY A 22 -16.71 -1.17 2.52
N HIS A 23 -16.11 -1.39 3.69
CA HIS A 23 -14.66 -1.56 3.86
C HIS A 23 -14.06 -2.64 2.95
N LEU A 24 -14.73 -3.80 2.86
CA LEU A 24 -14.24 -4.90 2.01
C LEU A 24 -14.33 -4.59 0.51
N LEU A 25 -15.23 -3.71 0.08
CA LEU A 25 -15.39 -3.34 -1.33
C LEU A 25 -14.46 -2.22 -1.80
N GLU A 26 -13.70 -1.61 -0.89
CA GLU A 26 -12.77 -0.52 -1.20
C GLU A 26 -11.50 -0.99 -1.92
N CYS A 27 -10.76 -0.04 -2.51
CA CYS A 27 -9.45 -0.26 -3.15
C CYS A 27 -9.44 -1.19 -4.39
N GLY A 28 -10.52 -1.17 -5.18
CA GLY A 28 -10.56 -1.80 -6.50
C GLY A 28 -10.69 -3.32 -6.44
N CYS A 29 -9.79 -4.04 -7.11
CA CYS A 29 -9.86 -5.51 -7.21
C CYS A 29 -9.11 -6.25 -6.09
N GLN A 30 -8.68 -5.59 -5.00
CA GLN A 30 -7.88 -6.24 -3.95
C GLN A 30 -8.59 -7.43 -3.31
N LEU A 31 -9.89 -7.29 -3.01
CA LEU A 31 -10.71 -8.38 -2.47
C LEU A 31 -10.79 -9.61 -3.40
N THR A 32 -10.65 -9.39 -4.71
CA THR A 32 -10.78 -10.42 -5.76
C THR A 32 -9.44 -10.84 -6.35
N GLY A 33 -8.32 -10.55 -5.68
CA GLY A 33 -6.98 -11.05 -6.03
C GLY A 33 -6.03 -10.00 -6.63
N GLY A 34 -6.47 -8.76 -6.82
CA GLY A 34 -5.59 -7.64 -7.13
C GLY A 34 -4.55 -7.44 -6.03
N TYR A 35 -3.28 -7.23 -6.40
CA TYR A 35 -2.15 -7.15 -5.47
C TYR A 35 -1.94 -8.40 -4.58
N PHE A 36 -2.69 -9.49 -4.75
CA PHE A 36 -2.56 -10.70 -3.92
C PHE A 36 -1.45 -11.63 -4.40
N MET A 37 -1.26 -11.74 -5.72
CA MET A 37 -0.29 -12.68 -6.30
C MET A 37 1.11 -12.45 -5.75
N HIS A 38 1.74 -13.54 -5.31
CA HIS A 38 3.17 -13.57 -5.05
C HIS A 38 3.79 -14.78 -5.77
N PRO A 39 4.52 -14.59 -6.88
CA PRO A 39 5.16 -15.68 -7.61
C PRO A 39 6.09 -16.50 -6.70
N GLY A 40 5.95 -17.82 -6.74
CA GLY A 40 6.73 -18.73 -5.89
C GLY A 40 6.25 -18.84 -4.43
N ASP A 41 5.13 -18.19 -4.07
CA ASP A 41 4.43 -18.43 -2.81
C ASP A 41 3.37 -19.51 -3.02
N LYS A 42 3.56 -20.71 -2.47
CA LYS A 42 2.61 -21.82 -2.65
C LYS A 42 1.16 -21.50 -2.21
N TYR A 43 0.94 -20.47 -1.39
CA TYR A 43 -0.39 -20.05 -0.95
C TYR A 43 -0.96 -18.86 -1.73
N ARG A 44 -0.13 -18.13 -2.49
CA ARG A 44 -0.50 -16.91 -3.24
C ARG A 44 -0.09 -16.95 -4.72
N ASP A 45 0.32 -18.11 -5.22
CA ASP A 45 0.72 -18.30 -6.62
C ASP A 45 -0.52 -18.51 -7.51
N ILE A 46 -1.09 -17.41 -7.99
CA ILE A 46 -2.20 -17.42 -8.96
C ILE A 46 -1.68 -17.37 -10.39
N CYS A 47 -2.43 -17.92 -11.34
CA CYS A 47 -2.02 -17.88 -12.75
C CYS A 47 -1.98 -16.45 -13.26
N LEU A 48 -0.94 -16.08 -14.02
CA LEU A 48 -0.85 -14.77 -14.67
C LEU A 48 -2.06 -14.46 -15.55
N SER A 49 -2.69 -15.48 -16.15
CA SER A 49 -3.89 -15.28 -16.96
C SER A 49 -5.12 -14.88 -16.14
N ASP A 50 -5.20 -15.27 -14.86
CA ASP A 50 -6.29 -14.88 -13.96
C ASP A 50 -6.21 -13.40 -13.57
N LEU A 51 -5.03 -12.77 -13.70
CA LEU A 51 -4.85 -11.34 -13.45
C LEU A 51 -5.33 -10.45 -14.61
N LEU A 52 -5.56 -11.01 -15.79
CA LEU A 52 -5.96 -10.24 -16.98
C LEU A 52 -7.43 -9.79 -16.92
N ASP A 53 -8.26 -10.51 -16.17
CA ASP A 53 -9.71 -10.27 -16.09
C ASP A 53 -10.20 -10.28 -14.63
N LEU A 54 -9.59 -9.43 -13.79
CA LEU A 54 -10.02 -9.23 -12.41
C LEU A 54 -11.34 -8.46 -12.36
N SER A 55 -12.37 -9.03 -11.74
CA SER A 55 -13.62 -8.32 -11.50
C SER A 55 -13.53 -7.41 -10.27
N LEU A 56 -14.11 -6.21 -10.35
CA LEU A 56 -14.44 -5.47 -9.13
C LEU A 56 -15.39 -6.31 -8.25
N PRO A 57 -15.20 -6.31 -6.92
CA PRO A 57 -16.08 -7.03 -6.02
C PRO A 57 -17.46 -6.37 -5.93
N PHE A 58 -18.45 -7.15 -5.52
CA PHE A 58 -19.76 -6.64 -5.08
C PHE A 58 -20.19 -7.37 -3.81
N ALA A 59 -21.13 -6.78 -3.07
CA ALA A 59 -21.71 -7.40 -1.88
C ALA A 59 -23.22 -7.61 -2.04
N GLU A 60 -23.69 -8.76 -1.60
CA GLU A 60 -25.10 -9.02 -1.34
C GLU A 60 -25.36 -8.80 0.14
N VAL A 61 -26.22 -7.83 0.45
CA VAL A 61 -26.61 -7.47 1.81
C VAL A 61 -28.11 -7.66 1.96
N THR A 62 -28.50 -8.40 2.99
CA THR A 62 -29.89 -8.74 3.32
C THR A 62 -30.45 -7.76 4.36
N SER A 63 -31.78 -7.69 4.47
CA SER A 63 -32.45 -6.81 5.44
C SER A 63 -32.10 -7.13 6.90
N ASP A 64 -31.74 -8.37 7.22
CA ASP A 64 -31.29 -8.80 8.55
C ASP A 64 -29.78 -8.62 8.79
N GLY A 65 -29.06 -7.97 7.87
CA GLY A 65 -27.65 -7.62 8.05
C GLY A 65 -26.65 -8.72 7.69
N LYS A 66 -27.09 -9.81 7.07
CA LYS A 66 -26.16 -10.82 6.51
C LYS A 66 -25.49 -10.26 5.26
N VAL A 67 -24.16 -10.33 5.24
CA VAL A 67 -23.29 -9.81 4.18
C VAL A 67 -22.55 -10.95 3.49
N CYS A 68 -22.62 -11.01 2.16
CA CYS A 68 -21.75 -11.87 1.37
C CYS A 68 -21.02 -11.03 0.32
N VAL A 69 -19.70 -11.13 0.27
CA VAL A 69 -18.91 -10.54 -0.82
C VAL A 69 -18.76 -11.54 -1.96
N ALA A 70 -18.70 -11.05 -3.18
CA ALA A 70 -18.68 -11.86 -4.38
C ALA A 70 -17.84 -11.22 -5.50
N LYS A 71 -17.41 -12.07 -6.43
CA LYS A 71 -16.74 -11.69 -7.68
C LYS A 71 -17.58 -12.13 -8.87
N ALA A 72 -17.40 -11.51 -10.04
CA ALA A 72 -18.21 -11.84 -11.21
C ALA A 72 -17.97 -13.31 -11.65
N ASN A 73 -19.04 -14.01 -12.01
CA ASN A 73 -18.91 -15.40 -12.44
C ASN A 73 -18.13 -15.49 -13.76
N GLY A 74 -17.15 -16.39 -13.82
CA GLY A 74 -16.28 -16.57 -14.98
C GLY A 74 -15.12 -15.59 -15.09
N SER A 75 -15.05 -14.55 -14.24
CA SER A 75 -13.89 -13.66 -14.19
C SER A 75 -12.67 -14.39 -13.62
N GLY A 76 -11.49 -13.83 -13.87
CA GLY A 76 -10.26 -14.22 -13.21
C GLY A 76 -10.24 -13.83 -11.72
N GLY A 77 -9.03 -13.85 -11.16
CA GLY A 77 -8.76 -13.56 -9.76
C GLY A 77 -9.16 -14.66 -8.78
N VAL A 78 -9.01 -14.36 -7.50
CA VAL A 78 -9.31 -15.27 -6.39
C VAL A 78 -10.07 -14.52 -5.30
N LEU A 79 -11.14 -15.15 -4.78
CA LEU A 79 -11.89 -14.65 -3.64
C LEU A 79 -11.95 -15.75 -2.57
N ASN A 80 -11.17 -15.60 -1.51
CA ASN A 80 -11.06 -16.59 -0.45
C ASN A 80 -10.81 -15.93 0.92
N PHE A 81 -10.53 -16.75 1.93
CA PHE A 81 -10.20 -16.26 3.27
C PHE A 81 -9.03 -15.26 3.25
N SER A 82 -7.93 -15.58 2.54
CA SER A 82 -6.72 -14.77 2.53
C SER A 82 -6.94 -13.40 1.90
N THR A 83 -7.64 -13.30 0.77
CA THR A 83 -7.94 -12.00 0.15
C THR A 83 -8.88 -11.17 1.03
N CYS A 84 -9.90 -11.79 1.64
CA CYS A 84 -10.78 -11.12 2.59
C CYS A 84 -10.04 -10.65 3.86
N ALA A 85 -9.13 -11.46 4.40
CA ALA A 85 -8.36 -11.13 5.59
C ALA A 85 -7.35 -9.99 5.33
N GLU A 86 -6.67 -9.99 4.18
CA GLU A 86 -5.81 -8.89 3.77
C GLU A 86 -6.58 -7.58 3.60
N GLN A 87 -7.75 -7.65 2.96
CA GLN A 87 -8.62 -6.49 2.77
C GLN A 87 -9.20 -5.99 4.11
N LEU A 88 -9.60 -6.89 5.01
CA LEU A 88 -10.12 -6.52 6.33
C LEU A 88 -9.16 -5.65 7.12
N LEU A 89 -7.85 -5.93 7.05
CA LEU A 89 -6.83 -5.20 7.79
C LEU A 89 -6.15 -4.08 6.99
N TYR A 90 -6.54 -3.89 5.72
CA TYR A 90 -6.05 -2.79 4.90
C TYR A 90 -6.47 -1.45 5.51
N GLU A 91 -5.49 -0.61 5.87
CA GLU A 91 -5.70 0.75 6.43
C GLU A 91 -6.50 0.80 7.75
N VAL A 92 -6.54 -0.32 8.47
CA VAL A 92 -7.15 -0.40 9.80
C VAL A 92 -6.10 -0.08 10.86
N GLY A 93 -6.40 0.94 11.68
CA GLY A 93 -5.65 1.27 12.88
C GLY A 93 -5.95 0.29 14.02
N ASP A 94 -6.72 0.73 15.03
CA ASP A 94 -7.23 -0.16 16.07
C ASP A 94 -8.45 -0.94 15.54
N PRO A 95 -8.35 -2.27 15.34
CA PRO A 95 -9.47 -3.08 14.87
C PRO A 95 -10.59 -3.20 15.91
N SER A 96 -10.38 -2.85 17.18
CA SER A 96 -11.44 -2.81 18.19
C SER A 96 -12.26 -1.52 18.16
N ALA A 97 -11.79 -0.50 17.43
CA ALA A 97 -12.38 0.81 17.35
C ALA A 97 -12.10 1.46 15.98
N TYR A 98 -12.49 0.78 14.89
CA TYR A 98 -12.39 1.35 13.55
C TYR A 98 -13.42 2.45 13.36
N ILE A 99 -12.96 3.70 13.30
CA ILE A 99 -13.83 4.88 13.30
C ILE A 99 -14.32 5.19 11.87
N THR A 100 -15.63 5.16 11.68
CA THR A 100 -16.33 5.73 10.52
C THR A 100 -17.27 6.88 10.98
N PRO A 101 -17.78 7.74 10.09
CA PRO A 101 -18.65 8.85 10.49
C PRO A 101 -19.91 8.43 11.25
N ASP A 102 -20.48 7.27 10.90
CA ASP A 102 -21.80 6.84 11.37
C ASP A 102 -21.71 5.76 12.45
N VAL A 103 -20.63 4.98 12.50
CA VAL A 103 -20.45 3.92 13.50
C VAL A 103 -18.95 3.67 13.78
N ILE A 104 -18.59 3.42 15.03
CA ILE A 104 -17.29 2.89 15.42
C ILE A 104 -17.41 1.36 15.48
N ILE A 105 -16.51 0.64 14.82
CA ILE A 105 -16.67 -0.78 14.54
C ILE A 105 -15.57 -1.60 15.20
N ASP A 106 -15.96 -2.70 15.83
CA ASP A 106 -15.07 -3.76 16.31
C ASP A 106 -15.02 -4.88 15.25
N PHE A 107 -13.87 -5.01 14.61
CA PHE A 107 -13.54 -6.05 13.62
C PHE A 107 -12.85 -7.27 14.23
N ARG A 108 -12.52 -7.30 15.53
CA ARG A 108 -11.70 -8.37 16.12
C ARG A 108 -12.30 -9.77 15.98
N ASP A 109 -13.63 -9.87 15.92
CA ASP A 109 -14.35 -11.13 15.77
C ASP A 109 -14.88 -11.37 14.34
N VAL A 110 -14.46 -10.56 13.35
CA VAL A 110 -14.85 -10.77 11.96
C VAL A 110 -14.27 -12.08 11.44
N SER A 111 -15.10 -12.87 10.77
CA SER A 111 -14.72 -14.15 10.18
C SER A 111 -15.27 -14.29 8.75
N PHE A 112 -14.61 -15.14 7.98
CA PHE A 112 -14.93 -15.38 6.58
C PHE A 112 -15.19 -16.86 6.33
N LYS A 113 -16.32 -17.16 5.68
CA LYS A 113 -16.68 -18.53 5.28
C LYS A 113 -16.93 -18.59 3.78
N SER A 114 -16.11 -19.35 3.07
CA SER A 114 -16.33 -19.60 1.64
C SER A 114 -17.66 -20.33 1.44
N LEU A 115 -18.49 -19.81 0.53
CA LEU A 115 -19.74 -20.43 0.08
C LEU A 115 -19.58 -21.05 -1.31
N SER A 116 -18.71 -20.48 -2.14
CA SER A 116 -18.31 -20.96 -3.47
C SER A 116 -17.03 -20.25 -3.90
N ASP A 117 -16.43 -20.64 -5.02
CA ASP A 117 -15.24 -19.99 -5.59
C ASP A 117 -15.39 -18.49 -5.88
N ASN A 118 -16.64 -18.02 -5.99
CA ASN A 118 -16.96 -16.62 -6.29
C ASN A 118 -17.71 -15.91 -5.16
N LYS A 119 -17.84 -16.50 -3.97
CA LYS A 119 -18.67 -15.94 -2.90
C LYS A 119 -18.22 -16.34 -1.49
N VAL A 120 -18.07 -15.35 -0.62
CA VAL A 120 -17.66 -15.51 0.78
C VAL A 120 -18.68 -14.82 1.69
N LEU A 121 -19.14 -15.54 2.72
CA LEU A 121 -19.93 -15.00 3.81
C LEU A 121 -19.02 -14.24 4.78
N CYS A 122 -19.41 -13.02 5.13
CA CYS A 122 -18.71 -12.16 6.08
C CYS A 122 -19.60 -11.96 7.31
N ALA A 123 -19.05 -12.14 8.51
CA ALA A 123 -19.81 -11.96 9.75
C ALA A 123 -18.89 -11.54 10.89
N GLY A 124 -19.45 -11.01 11.98
CA GLY A 124 -18.72 -10.76 13.23
C GLY A 124 -18.37 -9.30 13.54
N ALA A 125 -18.55 -8.37 12.59
CA ALA A 125 -18.47 -6.94 12.88
C ALA A 125 -19.56 -6.50 13.87
N LYS A 126 -19.17 -5.70 14.86
CA LYS A 126 -20.05 -5.21 15.94
C LYS A 126 -19.79 -3.72 16.18
N PRO A 127 -20.75 -2.98 16.74
CA PRO A 127 -20.46 -1.63 17.20
C PRO A 127 -19.51 -1.68 18.40
N SER A 128 -18.53 -0.78 18.41
CA SER A 128 -17.68 -0.52 19.57
C SER A 128 -18.44 0.30 20.61
N VAL A 129 -17.82 0.52 21.78
CA VAL A 129 -18.35 1.41 22.82
C VAL A 129 -17.36 2.56 23.00
N PRO A 130 -17.75 3.83 22.73
CA PRO A 130 -19.07 4.28 22.24
C PRO A 130 -19.33 3.85 20.77
N PRO A 131 -20.61 3.76 20.34
CA PRO A 131 -20.96 3.27 19.01
C PRO A 131 -20.78 4.32 17.90
N VAL A 132 -20.62 5.60 18.23
CA VAL A 132 -20.48 6.70 17.28
C VAL A 132 -19.37 7.65 17.72
N PRO A 133 -18.63 8.28 16.79
CA PRO A 133 -17.63 9.27 17.16
C PRO A 133 -18.26 10.61 17.49
N ASP A 134 -17.73 11.27 18.53
CA ASP A 134 -18.19 12.61 18.97
C ASP A 134 -17.87 13.72 17.97
N LYS A 135 -16.87 13.50 17.11
CA LYS A 135 -16.37 14.48 16.14
C LYS A 135 -16.14 13.84 14.78
N PHE A 136 -16.28 14.63 13.73
CA PHE A 136 -15.89 14.24 12.38
C PHE A 136 -14.44 14.65 12.08
N LEU A 137 -13.79 13.87 11.23
CA LEU A 137 -12.52 14.25 10.63
C LEU A 137 -12.77 15.38 9.62
N MET A 138 -12.07 16.49 9.82
CA MET A 138 -12.01 17.60 8.86
C MET A 138 -10.62 17.60 8.24
N LEU A 139 -10.55 17.69 6.91
CA LEU A 139 -9.30 17.82 6.17
C LEU A 139 -9.26 19.20 5.50
N ALA A 140 -8.22 19.98 5.79
CA ALA A 140 -8.00 21.27 5.18
C ALA A 140 -6.70 21.25 4.36
N SER A 141 -6.73 21.76 3.14
CA SER A 141 -5.52 21.89 2.32
C SER A 141 -4.59 22.95 2.89
N LYS A 142 -3.31 22.62 3.03
CA LYS A 142 -2.26 23.53 3.50
C LYS A 142 -1.04 23.42 2.61
N ASP A 143 -0.48 24.57 2.26
CA ASP A 143 0.80 24.64 1.54
C ASP A 143 1.92 24.08 2.41
N LEU A 144 2.68 23.11 1.88
CA LEU A 144 3.84 22.54 2.56
C LEU A 144 5.16 23.09 2.03
N GLY A 145 5.18 23.52 0.76
CA GLY A 145 6.36 24.03 0.09
C GLY A 145 6.53 23.41 -1.29
N TRP A 146 7.78 23.14 -1.67
CA TRP A 146 8.17 22.70 -3.00
C TRP A 146 9.04 21.45 -2.94
N LYS A 147 8.60 20.39 -3.59
CA LYS A 147 9.41 19.19 -3.78
C LYS A 147 10.27 19.37 -5.02
N GLY A 148 11.56 19.07 -4.89
CA GLY A 148 12.49 18.91 -6.01
C GLY A 148 13.04 17.48 -6.03
N TRP A 149 13.29 16.93 -7.22
CA TRP A 149 13.92 15.62 -7.34
C TRP A 149 14.89 15.55 -8.52
N GLY A 150 15.82 14.62 -8.40
CA GLY A 150 16.74 14.26 -9.46
C GLY A 150 17.08 12.78 -9.43
N GLU A 151 17.29 12.21 -10.60
CA GLU A 151 17.71 10.83 -10.81
C GLU A 151 18.82 10.73 -11.85
N ILE A 152 19.81 9.88 -11.63
CA ILE A 152 20.88 9.58 -12.61
C ILE A 152 21.31 8.12 -12.51
N SER A 153 21.53 7.48 -13.66
CA SER A 153 21.95 6.08 -13.74
C SER A 153 23.47 5.95 -13.87
N TYR A 154 24.02 4.89 -13.26
CA TYR A 154 25.39 4.44 -13.46
C TYR A 154 25.40 2.92 -13.69
N GLY A 155 26.07 2.48 -14.75
CA GLY A 155 26.23 1.06 -15.08
C GLY A 155 27.69 0.61 -15.04
N GLY A 156 27.93 -0.67 -14.76
CA GLY A 156 29.23 -1.32 -14.77
C GLY A 156 30.05 -1.11 -13.50
N TYR A 157 31.36 -1.34 -13.61
CA TYR A 157 32.29 -1.35 -12.48
C TYR A 157 32.13 -0.10 -11.58
N GLU A 158 32.00 -0.35 -10.27
CA GLU A 158 31.93 0.69 -9.23
C GLU A 158 30.81 1.73 -9.45
N CYS A 159 29.69 1.32 -10.07
CA CYS A 159 28.51 2.16 -10.26
C CYS A 159 27.99 2.76 -8.94
N VAL A 160 28.00 1.98 -7.85
CA VAL A 160 27.59 2.44 -6.51
C VAL A 160 28.51 3.54 -5.99
N LYS A 161 29.84 3.40 -6.14
CA LYS A 161 30.79 4.45 -5.71
C LYS A 161 30.59 5.73 -6.52
N ARG A 162 30.28 5.62 -7.81
CA ARG A 162 29.97 6.77 -8.66
C ARG A 162 28.65 7.44 -8.26
N ALA A 163 27.58 6.70 -7.98
CA ALA A 163 26.36 7.29 -7.42
C ALA A 163 26.60 8.01 -6.10
N LYS A 164 27.36 7.39 -5.19
CA LYS A 164 27.73 8.01 -3.90
C LYS A 164 28.55 9.29 -4.06
N ALA A 165 29.46 9.33 -5.03
CA ALA A 165 30.19 10.55 -5.38
C ALA A 165 29.27 11.63 -5.98
N ALA A 166 28.30 11.26 -6.82
CA ALA A 166 27.32 12.19 -7.38
C ALA A 166 26.40 12.78 -6.29
N GLU A 167 25.95 11.96 -5.34
CA GLU A 167 25.21 12.41 -4.16
C GLU A 167 26.00 13.45 -3.37
N PHE A 168 27.28 13.15 -3.09
CA PHE A 168 28.17 14.06 -2.36
C PHE A 168 28.29 15.42 -3.06
N LEU A 169 28.44 15.44 -4.39
CA LEU A 169 28.55 16.68 -5.16
C LEU A 169 27.28 17.52 -5.07
N VAL A 170 26.10 16.93 -5.33
CA VAL A 170 24.83 17.67 -5.29
C VAL A 170 24.56 18.22 -3.88
N ARG A 171 24.80 17.41 -2.85
CA ARG A 171 24.65 17.87 -1.45
C ARG A 171 25.61 19.01 -1.11
N SER A 172 26.84 18.98 -1.64
CA SER A 172 27.84 20.03 -1.41
C SER A 172 27.49 21.33 -2.11
N TRP A 173 27.11 21.28 -3.38
CA TRP A 173 26.70 22.46 -4.15
C TRP A 173 25.45 23.12 -3.53
N MET A 174 24.49 22.32 -3.09
CA MET A 174 23.29 22.83 -2.42
C MET A 174 23.61 23.49 -1.08
N GLU A 175 24.49 22.89 -0.26
CA GLU A 175 24.89 23.45 1.03
C GLU A 175 25.69 24.75 0.91
N GLU A 176 26.51 24.88 -0.15
CA GLU A 176 27.26 26.09 -0.45
C GLU A 176 26.34 27.28 -0.74
N ILE A 177 25.28 27.06 -1.53
CA ILE A 177 24.30 28.11 -1.88
C ILE A 177 23.33 28.36 -0.73
N TYR A 178 22.87 27.30 -0.06
CA TYR A 178 21.88 27.34 1.00
C TYR A 178 22.37 26.56 2.24
N PRO A 179 23.10 27.22 3.16
CA PRO A 179 23.58 26.58 4.38
C PRO A 179 22.44 25.96 5.21
N GLY A 180 22.62 24.70 5.61
CA GLY A 180 21.66 23.90 6.38
C GLY A 180 20.59 23.20 5.54
N VAL A 181 20.62 23.29 4.20
CA VAL A 181 19.59 22.72 3.34
C VAL A 181 19.62 21.19 3.30
N ASN A 182 20.77 20.56 3.57
CA ASN A 182 20.90 19.10 3.51
C ASN A 182 19.93 18.33 4.42
N LYS A 183 19.45 18.93 5.52
CA LYS A 183 18.43 18.32 6.40
C LYS A 183 17.07 18.10 5.70
N HIS A 184 16.84 18.81 4.61
CA HIS A 184 15.64 18.71 3.78
C HIS A 184 15.79 17.71 2.61
N ILE A 185 17.00 17.17 2.40
CA ILE A 185 17.34 16.33 1.27
C ILE A 185 17.52 14.87 1.71
N THR A 186 16.81 13.96 1.05
CA THR A 186 16.92 12.51 1.21
C THR A 186 17.39 11.86 -0.08
N SER A 187 18.22 10.83 0.03
CA SER A 187 18.83 10.14 -1.11
C SER A 187 18.86 8.63 -0.92
N TYR A 188 18.72 7.92 -2.03
CA TYR A 188 18.78 6.48 -2.11
C TYR A 188 19.17 6.00 -3.51
N ILE A 189 19.64 4.77 -3.60
CA ILE A 189 20.10 4.10 -4.80
C ILE A 189 19.08 3.01 -5.14
N ILE A 190 18.33 3.22 -6.22
CA ILE A 190 17.46 2.21 -6.82
C ILE A 190 18.33 1.07 -7.34
N GLY A 191 17.97 -0.16 -6.97
CA GLY A 191 18.77 -1.36 -7.16
C GLY A 191 19.68 -1.74 -5.97
N LEU A 192 19.74 -0.90 -4.91
CA LEU A 192 20.55 -1.18 -3.72
C LEU A 192 19.80 -0.93 -2.40
N ASP A 193 19.35 0.30 -2.16
CA ASP A 193 18.79 0.73 -0.86
C ASP A 193 17.57 1.66 -1.00
N SER A 194 16.88 1.66 -2.15
CA SER A 194 15.69 2.51 -2.39
C SER A 194 14.54 2.35 -1.40
N LEU A 195 14.38 1.16 -0.81
CA LEU A 195 13.41 0.92 0.24
C LEU A 195 13.97 1.15 1.65
N LYS A 196 15.29 1.42 1.76
CA LYS A 196 16.08 1.52 3.01
C LYS A 196 15.88 0.31 3.93
N ALA A 197 15.79 -0.88 3.33
CA ALA A 197 15.54 -2.12 4.03
C ALA A 197 16.83 -2.89 4.28
N ILE A 198 17.01 -3.39 5.51
CA ILE A 198 18.10 -4.32 5.82
C ILE A 198 17.55 -5.74 5.79
N SER A 199 18.03 -6.54 4.83
CA SER A 199 18.04 -7.99 4.99
C SER A 199 19.23 -8.36 5.88
N SER A 200 18.98 -9.20 6.89
CA SER A 200 20.01 -9.71 7.80
C SER A 200 21.13 -10.47 7.07
N ASP A 201 20.88 -10.95 5.85
CA ASP A 201 21.88 -11.62 5.03
C ASP A 201 22.36 -10.70 3.90
N LYS A 202 23.48 -10.02 4.17
CA LYS A 202 24.23 -9.24 3.18
C LYS A 202 24.99 -10.19 2.24
N SER A 203 24.29 -11.02 1.46
CA SER A 203 24.91 -11.70 0.32
C SER A 203 25.17 -10.65 -0.75
N SER A 204 26.38 -10.10 -0.77
CA SER A 204 26.78 -8.99 -1.64
C SER A 204 26.96 -9.44 -3.09
N SER A 205 25.86 -9.56 -3.83
CA SER A 205 25.91 -9.36 -5.27
C SER A 205 26.01 -7.85 -5.51
N PHE A 206 27.08 -7.41 -6.17
CA PHE A 206 27.18 -6.01 -6.58
C PHE A 206 26.24 -5.77 -7.75
N PRO A 207 25.38 -4.74 -7.72
CA PRO A 207 24.47 -4.46 -8.83
C PRO A 207 25.27 -4.08 -10.08
N GLU A 208 24.83 -4.59 -11.24
CA GLU A 208 25.44 -4.27 -12.54
C GLU A 208 25.09 -2.85 -12.99
N ASP A 209 23.90 -2.38 -12.63
CA ASP A 209 23.44 -1.01 -12.83
C ASP A 209 22.64 -0.52 -11.63
N ILE A 210 22.67 0.79 -11.43
CA ILE A 210 21.92 1.46 -10.37
C ILE A 210 21.40 2.80 -10.84
N ARG A 211 20.47 3.36 -10.07
CA ARG A 211 20.00 4.74 -10.26
C ARG A 211 20.00 5.48 -8.93
N LEU A 212 20.84 6.51 -8.84
CA LEU A 212 20.78 7.45 -7.72
C LEU A 212 19.50 8.26 -7.86
N ARG A 213 18.74 8.35 -6.78
CA ARG A 213 17.57 9.22 -6.61
C ARG A 213 17.82 10.13 -5.42
N VAL A 214 17.60 11.43 -5.61
CA VAL A 214 17.69 12.44 -4.55
C VAL A 214 16.42 13.27 -4.57
N ASP A 215 15.75 13.36 -3.44
CA ASP A 215 14.51 14.11 -3.22
C ASP A 215 14.75 15.17 -2.16
N GLY A 216 14.26 16.38 -2.39
CA GLY A 216 14.28 17.47 -1.42
C GLY A 216 12.89 18.06 -1.23
N LEU A 217 12.56 18.46 0.00
CA LEU A 217 11.35 19.22 0.32
C LEU A 217 11.73 20.58 0.90
N PHE A 218 11.51 21.62 0.11
CA PHE A 218 11.98 22.97 0.36
C PHE A 218 10.82 23.91 0.69
N GLU A 219 11.10 25.01 1.39
CA GLU A 219 10.07 26.01 1.71
C GLU A 219 9.75 26.88 0.49
N GLN A 220 10.77 27.21 -0.31
CA GLN A 220 10.68 28.14 -1.44
C GLN A 220 10.87 27.43 -2.79
N GLU A 221 10.19 27.94 -3.82
CA GLU A 221 10.25 27.38 -5.17
C GLU A 221 11.67 27.46 -5.76
N GLU A 222 12.35 28.58 -5.49
CA GLU A 222 13.69 28.87 -5.97
C GLU A 222 14.70 27.83 -5.51
N GLN A 223 14.55 27.32 -4.28
CA GLN A 223 15.40 26.26 -3.74
C GLN A 223 15.19 24.94 -4.50
N ALA A 224 13.94 24.59 -4.82
CA ALA A 224 13.62 23.39 -5.60
C ALA A 224 14.13 23.51 -7.04
N ILE A 225 13.97 24.68 -7.66
CA ILE A 225 14.52 24.97 -8.99
C ILE A 225 16.05 24.87 -8.97
N GLN A 226 16.71 25.50 -7.99
CA GLN A 226 18.16 25.43 -7.87
C GLN A 226 18.64 24.00 -7.67
N PHE A 227 17.96 23.22 -6.81
CA PHE A 227 18.23 21.80 -6.63
C PHE A 227 18.19 21.02 -7.94
N THR A 228 17.18 21.24 -8.79
CA THR A 228 17.11 20.56 -10.10
C THR A 228 18.25 20.98 -11.04
N LYS A 229 18.74 22.23 -10.96
CA LYS A 229 19.90 22.70 -11.73
C LYS A 229 21.19 22.04 -11.27
N GLU A 230 21.45 22.02 -9.95
CA GLU A 230 22.62 21.36 -9.38
C GLU A 230 22.66 19.87 -9.72
N PHE A 231 21.50 19.21 -9.64
CA PHE A 231 21.40 17.82 -10.04
C PHE A 231 21.70 17.63 -11.54
N THR A 232 21.15 18.50 -12.41
CA THR A 232 21.39 18.42 -13.86
C THR A 232 22.85 18.68 -14.22
N ALA A 233 23.56 19.48 -13.44
CA ALA A 233 24.98 19.76 -13.64
C ALA A 233 25.87 18.49 -13.55
N LEU A 234 25.38 17.41 -12.95
CA LEU A 234 26.06 16.12 -12.94
C LEU A 234 26.37 15.57 -14.35
N TYR A 235 25.63 15.97 -15.39
CA TYR A 235 25.92 15.52 -16.76
C TYR A 235 27.35 15.84 -17.20
N THR A 236 27.86 17.01 -16.81
CA THR A 236 29.17 17.50 -17.24
C THR A 236 30.17 17.59 -16.10
N ASN A 237 29.69 17.68 -14.85
CA ASN A 237 30.51 17.91 -13.67
C ASN A 237 30.50 16.73 -12.69
N GLY A 238 29.71 15.69 -12.96
CA GLY A 238 29.58 14.51 -12.12
C GLY A 238 30.57 13.39 -12.47
N PRO A 239 30.52 12.28 -11.72
CA PRO A 239 31.33 11.10 -11.98
C PRO A 239 31.11 10.52 -13.39
N ALA A 240 32.15 9.89 -13.94
CA ALA A 240 32.14 9.36 -15.31
C ALA A 240 31.03 8.33 -15.57
N GLY A 241 30.45 8.40 -16.78
CA GLY A 241 29.45 7.43 -17.24
C GLY A 241 28.09 7.54 -16.53
N GLY A 242 27.76 8.73 -15.99
CA GLY A 242 26.41 9.05 -15.56
C GLY A 242 25.51 9.39 -16.74
N GLY A 243 24.27 8.89 -16.75
CA GLY A 243 23.34 9.12 -17.85
C GLY A 243 21.87 8.97 -17.45
N GLY A 244 20.99 9.36 -18.37
CA GLY A 244 19.53 9.25 -18.19
C GLY A 244 19.01 10.12 -17.06
N ILE A 245 19.50 11.37 -16.95
CA ILE A 245 19.03 12.29 -15.92
C ILE A 245 17.54 12.55 -16.07
N SER A 246 16.80 12.43 -14.98
CA SER A 246 15.40 12.87 -14.86
C SER A 246 15.28 13.77 -13.66
N THR A 247 14.75 14.97 -13.84
CA THR A 247 14.56 15.95 -12.77
C THR A 247 13.16 16.54 -12.84
N GLY A 248 12.73 17.13 -11.73
CA GLY A 248 11.53 17.94 -11.71
C GLY A 248 11.33 18.59 -10.35
N HIS A 249 10.39 19.51 -10.32
CA HIS A 249 9.92 20.12 -9.08
C HIS A 249 8.42 20.36 -9.19
N LYS A 250 7.75 20.44 -8.04
CA LYS A 250 6.33 20.78 -7.94
C LYS A 250 5.99 21.34 -6.57
N LYS A 251 4.92 22.11 -6.49
CA LYS A 251 4.32 22.52 -5.21
C LYS A 251 3.71 21.30 -4.52
N GLU A 252 3.96 21.14 -3.23
CA GLU A 252 3.33 20.12 -2.39
C GLU A 252 2.28 20.77 -1.49
N ILE A 253 1.10 20.13 -1.46
CA ILE A 253 -0.02 20.48 -0.61
C ILE A 253 -0.30 19.28 0.28
N ILE A 254 -0.48 19.50 1.57
CA ILE A 254 -0.91 18.47 2.51
C ILE A 254 -2.34 18.71 2.95
N LEU A 255 -2.94 17.65 3.49
CA LEU A 255 -4.21 17.72 4.19
C LEU A 255 -3.93 17.78 5.69
N GLU A 256 -4.10 18.97 6.27
CA GLU A 256 -4.05 19.17 7.70
C GLU A 256 -5.30 18.55 8.33
N LYS A 257 -5.09 17.66 9.31
CA LYS A 257 -6.16 16.95 10.01
C LYS A 257 -6.68 17.80 11.15
N GLY A 258 -7.98 18.04 11.18
CA GLY A 258 -8.71 18.63 12.29
C GLY A 258 -9.90 17.76 12.71
N LEU A 259 -10.49 18.08 13.85
CA LEU A 259 -11.74 17.45 14.30
C LEU A 259 -12.80 18.53 14.50
N VAL A 260 -14.01 18.28 14.01
CA VAL A 260 -15.16 19.19 14.14
C VAL A 260 -16.31 18.48 14.85
N GLY A 261 -16.95 19.17 15.81
CA GLY A 261 -18.13 18.65 16.50
C GLY A 261 -19.27 18.40 15.51
N ARG A 262 -20.05 17.33 15.73
CA ARG A 262 -21.15 16.95 14.83
C ARG A 262 -22.20 18.06 14.71
N GLU A 263 -22.44 18.78 15.81
CA GLU A 263 -23.36 19.90 15.93
C GLU A 263 -23.03 21.09 15.02
N HIS A 264 -21.78 21.15 14.51
CA HIS A 264 -21.33 22.20 13.60
C HIS A 264 -21.40 21.80 12.12
N VAL A 265 -21.83 20.56 11.82
CA VAL A 265 -21.91 20.04 10.44
C VAL A 265 -23.38 19.92 10.02
N HIS A 266 -23.76 20.66 8.97
CA HIS A 266 -25.11 20.65 8.41
C HIS A 266 -25.07 20.11 6.98
N TRP A 267 -25.88 19.08 6.71
CA TRP A 267 -25.97 18.47 5.38
C TRP A 267 -27.06 19.15 4.55
N HIS A 268 -26.70 19.62 3.36
CA HIS A 268 -27.65 20.13 2.38
C HIS A 268 -27.56 19.28 1.12
N VAL A 269 -28.64 18.58 0.79
CA VAL A 269 -28.75 17.82 -0.46
C VAL A 269 -29.56 18.66 -1.45
N ALA A 270 -28.96 18.99 -2.58
CA ALA A 270 -29.63 19.62 -3.70
C ALA A 270 -29.46 18.74 -4.93
N ALA A 271 -30.55 18.46 -5.64
CA ALA A 271 -30.52 17.79 -6.93
C ALA A 271 -30.63 18.86 -8.02
N GLN A 272 -29.59 19.00 -8.84
CA GLN A 272 -29.64 19.85 -10.02
C GLN A 272 -30.11 19.01 -11.21
N GLN A 273 -31.34 19.26 -11.67
CA GLN A 273 -31.85 18.67 -12.90
C GLN A 273 -31.28 19.46 -14.08
N ASN A 274 -30.31 18.89 -14.78
CA ASN A 274 -29.86 19.47 -16.05
C ASN A 274 -30.95 19.18 -17.09
N GLU A 275 -31.63 20.23 -17.57
CA GLU A 275 -32.46 20.11 -18.77
C GLU A 275 -31.55 19.72 -19.94
N VAL A 276 -31.74 18.51 -20.46
CA VAL A 276 -31.13 18.12 -21.73
C VAL A 276 -31.69 19.08 -22.76
N MET A 277 -30.85 19.95 -23.32
CA MET A 277 -31.25 20.76 -24.47
C MET A 277 -31.76 19.80 -25.54
N GLN A 278 -33.05 19.86 -25.84
CA GLN A 278 -33.61 19.19 -27.02
C GLN A 278 -32.84 19.76 -28.20
N SER A 279 -31.98 18.94 -28.80
CA SER A 279 -31.36 19.28 -30.07
C SER A 279 -32.50 19.45 -31.06
N ASP A 280 -32.65 20.67 -31.59
CA ASP A 280 -33.56 20.94 -32.69
C ASP A 280 -33.34 19.90 -33.79
N ASP A 281 -34.45 19.30 -34.19
CA ASP A 281 -34.58 18.38 -35.31
C ASP A 281 -33.93 18.98 -36.57
N GLN A 282 -32.68 18.60 -36.83
CA GLN A 282 -32.13 18.62 -38.18
C GLN A 282 -32.01 17.18 -38.66
N THR A 283 -33.13 16.69 -39.16
CA THR A 283 -33.21 15.58 -40.11
C THR A 283 -32.31 15.85 -41.31
N THR A 284 -31.06 15.37 -41.26
CA THR A 284 -30.26 15.13 -42.46
C THR A 284 -29.56 13.78 -42.35
N GLY A 285 -30.14 12.78 -43.02
CA GLY A 285 -29.40 11.69 -43.67
C GLY A 285 -28.82 10.59 -42.79
N LEU A 286 -29.67 9.72 -42.24
CA LEU A 286 -29.29 8.35 -41.87
C LEU A 286 -30.08 7.38 -42.75
N SER A 287 -29.66 7.29 -44.01
CA SER A 287 -30.02 6.20 -44.92
C SER A 287 -28.74 5.70 -45.58
N ASP A 288 -27.93 5.01 -44.80
CA ASP A 288 -27.07 3.91 -45.24
C ASP A 288 -26.19 3.54 -44.06
N LEU A 289 -26.35 2.30 -43.59
CA LEU A 289 -25.34 1.42 -42.98
C LEU A 289 -26.08 0.22 -42.36
N THR A 290 -26.84 -0.48 -43.19
CA THR A 290 -27.14 -1.90 -42.99
C THR A 290 -26.24 -2.69 -43.92
N GLN A 291 -25.58 -3.72 -43.36
CA GLN A 291 -24.66 -4.68 -43.97
C GLN A 291 -23.17 -4.31 -43.92
N THR A 292 -22.49 -4.82 -42.89
CA THR A 292 -21.41 -5.81 -43.06
C THR A 292 -21.12 -6.50 -41.73
N HIS A 293 -21.67 -7.71 -41.57
CA HIS A 293 -21.04 -8.73 -40.74
C HIS A 293 -20.04 -9.48 -41.62
N ALA A 294 -18.77 -9.50 -41.22
CA ALA A 294 -17.88 -10.67 -41.20
C ALA A 294 -16.40 -10.24 -41.09
N GLU A 295 -15.66 -10.99 -40.27
CA GLU A 295 -14.19 -11.09 -40.19
C GLU A 295 -13.43 -9.97 -39.47
N ASN A 296 -13.46 -10.02 -38.13
CA ASN A 296 -12.34 -9.51 -37.34
C ASN A 296 -11.31 -10.62 -37.19
N ALA A 297 -10.22 -10.51 -37.94
CA ALA A 297 -9.01 -11.29 -37.75
C ALA A 297 -8.41 -11.00 -36.37
N SER A 298 -8.27 -12.05 -35.55
CA SER A 298 -7.51 -12.04 -34.31
C SER A 298 -6.03 -11.79 -34.62
N VAL A 299 -5.54 -10.59 -34.37
CA VAL A 299 -4.10 -10.32 -34.37
C VAL A 299 -3.57 -10.57 -32.96
N SER A 300 -3.07 -11.79 -32.75
CA SER A 300 -2.27 -12.13 -31.57
C SER A 300 -0.86 -11.53 -31.73
N PRO A 301 -0.29 -10.84 -30.74
CA PRO A 301 1.14 -10.53 -30.76
C PRO A 301 1.91 -11.84 -30.55
N SER A 302 2.68 -12.27 -31.55
CA SER A 302 3.59 -13.40 -31.43
C SER A 302 4.82 -13.00 -30.60
N PHE A 303 4.69 -13.05 -29.27
CA PHE A 303 5.84 -13.14 -28.39
C PHE A 303 6.21 -14.62 -28.24
N GLN A 304 7.27 -15.05 -28.94
CA GLN A 304 7.92 -16.33 -28.66
C GLN A 304 8.73 -16.18 -27.36
N MET A 305 8.08 -16.44 -26.22
CA MET A 305 8.80 -16.82 -25.02
C MET A 305 9.17 -18.31 -25.15
N ASN A 306 10.46 -18.60 -25.06
CA ASN A 306 10.96 -19.95 -24.75
C ASN A 306 10.61 -20.27 -23.29
N THR A 307 9.34 -20.54 -23.03
CA THR A 307 8.88 -21.13 -21.78
C THR A 307 8.73 -22.62 -22.00
N THR A 308 9.46 -23.41 -21.23
CA THR A 308 9.07 -24.75 -20.82
C THR A 308 7.62 -24.71 -20.37
N THR A 309 6.71 -25.05 -21.28
CA THR A 309 5.27 -25.06 -21.07
C THR A 309 4.92 -26.17 -20.09
N ASN A 310 4.84 -25.83 -18.79
CA ASN A 310 3.84 -26.48 -17.95
C ASN A 310 2.48 -25.94 -18.41
N SER A 311 1.69 -26.81 -19.02
CA SER A 311 0.30 -26.52 -19.39
C SER A 311 -0.48 -26.07 -18.15
N CYS A 312 -0.73 -24.77 -18.05
CA CYS A 312 -1.66 -24.24 -17.05
C CYS A 312 -3.08 -24.51 -17.56
N THR A 313 -3.53 -25.77 -17.43
CA THR A 313 -4.96 -26.07 -17.35
C THR A 313 -5.54 -25.28 -16.19
N LYS A 314 -6.83 -24.87 -16.26
CA LYS A 314 -7.59 -24.23 -15.17
C LYS A 314 -7.52 -25.09 -13.89
N TYR A 315 -6.42 -25.01 -13.18
CA TYR A 315 -6.28 -25.54 -11.84
C TYR A 315 -6.81 -24.43 -10.96
N SER A 316 -8.06 -24.59 -10.52
CA SER A 316 -8.41 -24.14 -9.18
C SER A 316 -7.21 -24.44 -8.29
N LEU A 317 -6.66 -23.44 -7.60
CA LEU A 317 -5.58 -23.64 -6.63
C LEU A 317 -5.88 -24.95 -5.88
N PRO A 318 -5.01 -25.98 -5.92
CA PRO A 318 -5.23 -27.15 -5.10
C PRO A 318 -5.47 -26.63 -3.68
N ALA A 319 -6.45 -27.17 -2.96
CA ALA A 319 -6.64 -26.83 -1.57
C ALA A 319 -5.34 -27.20 -0.83
N VAL A 320 -4.42 -26.23 -0.71
CA VAL A 320 -3.15 -26.42 -0.03
C VAL A 320 -3.55 -26.57 1.43
N GLU A 321 -3.53 -27.80 1.92
CA GLU A 321 -3.71 -28.04 3.34
C GLU A 321 -2.59 -27.30 4.07
N ALA A 322 -2.98 -26.26 4.81
CA ALA A 322 -2.07 -25.51 5.63
C ALA A 322 -1.54 -26.43 6.73
N SER A 323 -0.22 -26.54 6.81
CA SER A 323 0.48 -27.28 7.85
C SER A 323 1.21 -26.30 8.77
N PRO A 324 1.40 -26.64 10.06
CA PRO A 324 2.21 -25.82 10.96
C PRO A 324 3.60 -25.55 10.38
N ALA A 325 4.08 -24.31 10.52
CA ALA A 325 5.46 -23.98 10.17
C ALA A 325 6.45 -24.71 11.11
N PRO A 326 7.65 -25.09 10.63
CA PRO A 326 8.60 -25.85 11.43
C PRO A 326 9.04 -25.08 12.67
N SER A 327 9.17 -25.78 13.81
CA SER A 327 9.69 -25.22 15.06
C SER A 327 11.21 -25.30 15.12
N GLY A 328 11.83 -24.33 15.80
CA GLY A 328 13.27 -24.32 16.10
C GLY A 328 14.19 -24.12 14.89
N GLN A 329 13.63 -23.88 13.70
CA GLN A 329 14.37 -23.60 12.47
C GLN A 329 14.29 -22.12 12.15
N LYS A 330 15.42 -21.54 11.72
CA LYS A 330 15.47 -20.17 11.20
C LYS A 330 14.89 -20.17 9.78
N ILE A 331 13.73 -19.56 9.61
CA ILE A 331 13.01 -19.48 8.35
C ILE A 331 12.55 -18.05 8.07
N PRO A 332 12.44 -17.61 6.81
CA PRO A 332 11.81 -16.33 6.48
C PRO A 332 10.37 -16.30 6.99
N LEU A 333 9.93 -15.17 7.56
CA LEU A 333 8.55 -14.96 7.99
C LEU A 333 7.57 -15.12 6.82
N TYR A 334 8.01 -14.79 5.61
CA TYR A 334 7.34 -15.05 4.34
C TYR A 334 6.88 -16.51 4.15
N ASN A 335 7.62 -17.50 4.68
CA ASN A 335 7.21 -18.91 4.57
C ASN A 335 6.12 -19.32 5.58
N VAL A 336 5.81 -18.43 6.53
CA VAL A 336 4.92 -18.68 7.67
C VAL A 336 3.64 -17.88 7.54
N ALA A 337 3.72 -16.66 7.01
CA ALA A 337 2.62 -15.72 6.92
C ALA A 337 2.69 -14.89 5.64
N HIS A 338 1.52 -14.39 5.24
CA HIS A 338 1.38 -13.33 4.26
C HIS A 338 0.94 -12.02 4.92
N SER A 339 1.01 -10.93 4.17
CA SER A 339 0.79 -9.57 4.67
C SER A 339 0.24 -8.67 3.58
N ARG A 340 -0.51 -7.66 4.00
CA ARG A 340 -0.91 -6.51 3.19
C ARG A 340 -0.55 -5.24 3.96
N ALA A 341 0.00 -4.27 3.24
CA ALA A 341 0.31 -2.95 3.75
C ALA A 341 -0.78 -1.92 3.38
N GLY A 342 -1.14 -1.07 4.35
CA GLY A 342 -2.01 0.09 4.21
C GLY A 342 -1.38 1.34 4.81
N ASP A 343 -1.85 2.53 4.45
CA ASP A 343 -1.41 3.80 5.02
C ASP A 343 -2.57 4.70 5.44
N LYS A 344 -2.38 5.54 6.46
CA LYS A 344 -3.39 6.54 6.86
C LYS A 344 -2.77 7.86 7.30
N GLY A 345 -2.34 8.65 6.33
CA GLY A 345 -1.52 9.84 6.58
C GLY A 345 -0.07 9.42 6.77
N ASN A 346 0.52 9.69 7.93
CA ASN A 346 1.93 9.33 8.18
C ASN A 346 2.13 7.95 8.85
N ASP A 347 1.04 7.18 8.97
CA ASP A 347 1.02 5.89 9.65
C ASP A 347 1.00 4.76 8.63
N ALA A 348 1.73 3.69 8.92
CA ALA A 348 1.70 2.44 8.17
C ALA A 348 0.95 1.35 8.96
N HIS A 349 0.21 0.51 8.24
CA HIS A 349 -0.52 -0.64 8.77
C HIS A 349 -0.04 -1.88 8.04
N LEU A 350 0.37 -2.92 8.77
CA LEU A 350 0.85 -4.17 8.20
C LEU A 350 0.09 -5.33 8.85
N SER A 351 -0.65 -6.09 8.04
CA SER A 351 -1.28 -7.32 8.52
C SER A 351 -0.27 -8.45 8.57
N ILE A 352 -0.45 -9.41 9.48
CA ILE A 352 0.33 -10.64 9.51
C ILE A 352 -0.65 -11.79 9.68
N ILE A 353 -0.88 -12.49 8.57
CA ILE A 353 -1.88 -13.53 8.45
C ILE A 353 -1.12 -14.84 8.21
N PRO A 354 -1.04 -15.73 9.21
CA PRO A 354 -0.32 -16.99 9.06
C PRO A 354 -1.01 -17.87 8.03
N HIS A 355 -0.22 -18.60 7.23
CA HIS A 355 -0.76 -19.56 6.29
C HIS A 355 -1.48 -20.72 7.01
N PHE A 356 -1.00 -21.09 8.21
CA PHE A 356 -1.67 -22.00 9.13
C PHE A 356 -2.16 -21.22 10.36
N LEU A 357 -3.47 -20.99 10.46
CA LEU A 357 -4.08 -20.08 11.45
C LEU A 357 -3.58 -20.25 12.90
N PRO A 358 -3.41 -21.47 13.44
CA PRO A 358 -2.89 -21.65 14.80
C PRO A 358 -1.47 -21.13 15.05
N ASP A 359 -0.65 -20.91 14.01
CA ASP A 359 0.70 -20.35 14.18
C ASP A 359 0.69 -18.90 14.67
N VAL A 360 -0.48 -18.21 14.67
CA VAL A 360 -0.60 -16.87 15.26
C VAL A 360 -0.11 -16.81 16.70
N GLU A 361 -0.35 -17.85 17.51
CA GLU A 361 0.09 -17.88 18.90
C GLU A 361 1.62 -17.92 19.03
N ARG A 362 2.28 -18.61 18.09
CA ARG A 362 3.74 -18.69 18.02
C ARG A 362 4.33 -17.38 17.50
N LEU A 363 3.68 -16.75 16.52
CA LEU A 363 4.08 -15.45 15.96
C LEU A 363 3.96 -14.33 17.00
N LYS A 364 2.92 -14.33 17.86
CA LYS A 364 2.74 -13.36 18.94
C LYS A 364 3.92 -13.29 19.91
N MET A 365 4.64 -14.39 20.10
CA MET A 365 5.81 -14.45 20.97
C MET A 365 7.05 -13.79 20.35
N ILE A 366 7.07 -13.63 19.02
CA ILE A 366 8.23 -13.15 18.25
C ILE A 366 8.00 -11.71 17.81
N ILE A 367 6.83 -11.44 17.23
CA ILE A 367 6.50 -10.16 16.61
C ILE A 367 6.02 -9.21 17.70
N THR A 368 7.00 -8.60 18.35
CA THR A 368 6.82 -7.59 19.39
C THR A 368 7.00 -6.19 18.82
N PRO A 369 6.49 -5.13 19.48
CA PRO A 369 6.76 -3.76 19.07
C PRO A 369 8.26 -3.48 18.93
N GLN A 370 9.09 -3.98 19.84
CA GLN A 370 10.54 -3.82 19.77
C GLN A 370 11.14 -4.49 18.52
N TRP A 371 10.72 -5.72 18.22
CA TRP A 371 11.17 -6.43 17.03
C TRP A 371 10.81 -5.68 15.74
N VAL A 372 9.57 -5.19 15.63
CA VAL A 372 9.14 -4.39 14.47
C VAL A 372 9.96 -3.10 14.38
N LYS A 373 10.22 -2.43 15.50
CA LYS A 373 11.02 -1.20 15.55
C LYS A 373 12.43 -1.40 15.00
N GLU A 374 13.07 -2.51 15.35
CA GLU A 374 14.38 -2.88 14.84
C GLU A 374 14.38 -3.02 13.32
N VAL A 375 13.36 -3.70 12.77
CA VAL A 375 13.19 -3.90 11.32
C VAL A 375 13.01 -2.57 10.57
N VAL A 376 12.28 -1.62 11.16
CA VAL A 376 11.97 -0.33 10.50
C VAL A 376 12.93 0.81 10.84
N SER A 377 13.91 0.58 11.73
CA SER A 377 14.75 1.64 12.29
C SER A 377 15.59 2.40 11.26
N ASP A 378 15.96 1.73 10.17
CA ASP A 378 16.81 2.32 9.13
C ASP A 378 16.02 3.01 8.00
N LEU A 379 14.68 2.90 8.02
CA LEU A 379 13.81 3.44 6.97
C LEU A 379 13.91 4.96 6.80
N LEU A 380 14.21 5.67 7.89
CA LEU A 380 14.28 7.14 7.92
C LEU A 380 15.71 7.69 7.78
N ILE A 381 16.70 6.84 7.51
CA ILE A 381 18.07 7.29 7.28
C ILE A 381 18.11 8.11 5.97
N PRO A 382 18.50 9.40 6.03
CA PRO A 382 18.30 10.33 4.91
C PRO A 382 19.31 10.16 3.77
N SER A 383 20.43 9.46 3.98
CA SER A 383 21.51 9.35 2.99
C SER A 383 21.88 7.89 2.68
N SER A 384 22.49 7.65 1.52
CA SER A 384 23.18 6.39 1.19
C SER A 384 24.66 6.39 1.65
N LEU A 385 25.10 7.48 2.27
CA LEU A 385 26.37 7.71 2.94
C LEU A 385 26.14 8.36 4.33
N PRO A 386 25.30 7.78 5.21
CA PRO A 386 25.06 8.39 6.50
C PRO A 386 26.33 8.35 7.35
N ASN A 387 26.64 9.46 8.02
CA ASN A 387 27.67 9.44 9.06
C ASN A 387 27.11 8.82 10.36
N PRO A 388 27.97 8.34 11.29
CA PRO A 388 27.49 7.70 12.53
C PRO A 388 26.53 8.57 13.35
N ASP A 389 26.78 9.88 13.41
CA ASP A 389 25.96 10.83 14.17
C ASP A 389 24.54 10.98 13.57
N GLU A 390 24.42 10.95 12.24
CA GLU A 390 23.14 10.97 11.52
C GLU A 390 22.32 9.69 11.77
N ILE A 391 22.98 8.53 11.80
CA ILE A 391 22.33 7.26 12.14
C ILE A 391 21.81 7.32 13.57
N GLU A 392 22.64 7.73 14.52
CA GLU A 392 22.26 7.82 15.92
C GLU A 392 21.12 8.82 16.13
N ARG A 393 21.19 10.00 15.51
CA ARG A 393 20.14 11.01 15.57
C ARG A 393 18.82 10.50 14.97
N THR A 394 18.88 9.79 13.85
CA THR A 394 17.69 9.21 13.21
C THR A 394 17.06 8.15 14.09
N LYS A 395 17.87 7.23 14.65
CA LYS A 395 17.39 6.19 15.56
C LYS A 395 16.75 6.78 16.81
N LYS A 396 17.39 7.80 17.39
CA LYS A 396 16.82 8.54 18.52
C LYS A 396 15.49 9.21 18.15
N TRP A 397 15.39 9.83 16.97
CA TRP A 397 14.14 10.43 16.52
C TRP A 397 13.03 9.39 16.36
N VAL A 398 13.34 8.25 15.73
CA VAL A 398 12.42 7.11 15.62
C VAL A 398 12.01 6.65 17.01
N ASP A 399 12.95 6.59 17.95
CA ASP A 399 12.65 6.17 19.31
C ASP A 399 11.67 7.07 20.04
N GLU A 400 11.78 8.39 19.82
CA GLU A 400 10.97 9.42 20.45
C GLU A 400 9.61 9.64 19.76
N HIS A 401 9.52 9.46 18.44
CA HIS A 401 8.37 9.92 17.64
C HIS A 401 7.59 8.82 16.92
N VAL A 402 8.12 7.60 16.82
CA VAL A 402 7.43 6.46 16.21
C VAL A 402 6.85 5.58 17.31
N THR A 403 5.54 5.43 17.32
CA THR A 403 4.83 4.51 18.22
C THR A 403 4.37 3.27 17.46
N LEU A 404 4.37 2.15 18.17
CA LEU A 404 4.10 0.83 17.62
C LEU A 404 3.02 0.14 18.44
N GLU A 405 1.93 -0.24 17.76
CA GLU A 405 0.78 -0.91 18.36
C GLU A 405 0.55 -2.22 17.58
N ILE A 406 0.34 -3.33 18.29
CA ILE A 406 0.05 -4.62 17.66
C ILE A 406 -1.27 -5.13 18.23
N TYR A 407 -2.24 -5.33 17.35
CA TYR A 407 -3.59 -5.79 17.70
C TYR A 407 -3.84 -7.19 17.18
N GLU A 408 -4.51 -8.00 17.97
CA GLU A 408 -4.97 -9.33 17.55
C GLU A 408 -6.39 -9.23 16.97
N VAL A 409 -6.60 -9.85 15.80
CA VAL A 409 -7.91 -10.01 15.17
C VAL A 409 -8.27 -11.48 15.19
N ARG A 410 -8.92 -11.87 16.28
CA ARG A 410 -9.23 -13.28 16.63
C ARG A 410 -10.00 -14.01 15.54
N GLY A 411 -10.98 -13.36 14.92
CA GLY A 411 -11.87 -14.00 13.94
C GLY A 411 -11.17 -14.44 12.64
N ILE A 412 -9.99 -13.89 12.35
CA ILE A 412 -9.12 -14.30 11.25
C ILE A 412 -7.72 -14.76 11.70
N HIS A 413 -7.50 -14.96 13.01
CA HIS A 413 -6.23 -15.43 13.58
C HIS A 413 -5.00 -14.67 13.06
N SER A 414 -5.04 -13.34 13.12
CA SER A 414 -3.98 -12.50 12.57
C SER A 414 -3.54 -11.40 13.54
N LEU A 415 -2.40 -10.80 13.22
CA LEU A 415 -1.90 -9.60 13.87
C LEU A 415 -2.05 -8.39 12.94
N ASN A 416 -2.44 -7.25 13.49
CA ASN A 416 -2.42 -5.97 12.81
C ASN A 416 -1.36 -5.08 13.48
N VAL A 417 -0.29 -4.81 12.76
CA VAL A 417 0.82 -3.97 13.22
C VAL A 417 0.60 -2.55 12.72
N VAL A 418 0.48 -1.60 13.65
CA VAL A 418 0.30 -0.18 13.35
C VAL A 418 1.57 0.56 13.76
N ILE A 419 2.19 1.20 12.77
CA ILE A 419 3.43 1.96 12.92
C ILE A 419 3.10 3.43 12.69
N ARG A 420 3.01 4.21 13.77
CA ARG A 420 2.66 5.62 13.68
C ARG A 420 3.86 6.44 13.24
N ASN A 421 3.61 7.46 12.41
CA ASN A 421 4.59 8.50 12.10
C ASN A 421 5.90 8.01 11.39
N ILE A 422 5.82 6.95 10.58
CA ILE A 422 6.99 6.29 9.95
C ILE A 422 7.16 6.59 8.45
N LEU A 423 6.16 7.17 7.79
CA LEU A 423 6.14 7.34 6.32
C LEU A 423 6.79 8.65 5.82
N ASP A 424 7.60 9.31 6.65
CA ASP A 424 8.25 10.60 6.31
C ASP A 424 7.22 11.70 5.91
N GLY A 425 6.09 11.72 6.60
CA GLY A 425 4.96 12.62 6.40
C GLY A 425 3.85 12.05 5.48
N GLY A 426 4.04 10.84 4.95
CA GLY A 426 3.02 10.12 4.16
C GLY A 426 2.95 10.57 2.71
N VAL A 427 1.96 10.07 1.97
CA VAL A 427 1.83 10.20 0.50
C VAL A 427 2.10 11.62 -0.04
N ASN A 428 1.61 12.64 0.66
CA ASN A 428 1.62 14.02 0.21
C ASN A 428 2.95 14.75 0.48
N SER A 429 3.81 14.24 1.36
CA SER A 429 5.05 14.94 1.75
C SER A 429 6.29 14.06 1.84
N SER A 430 6.13 12.74 1.74
CA SER A 430 7.22 11.79 1.84
C SER A 430 8.28 12.06 0.78
N ARG A 431 9.54 12.09 1.21
CA ARG A 431 10.70 12.16 0.32
C ARG A 431 11.11 10.77 -0.18
N ARG A 432 10.48 9.70 0.31
CA ARG A 432 10.74 8.31 -0.10
C ARG A 432 10.13 7.99 -1.47
N ILE A 433 10.64 6.94 -2.11
CA ILE A 433 10.07 6.42 -3.36
C ILE A 433 8.73 5.73 -3.13
N ASP A 434 8.69 4.82 -2.15
CA ASP A 434 7.45 4.20 -1.67
C ASP A 434 6.85 5.10 -0.58
N ARG A 435 6.07 6.10 -1.02
CA ARG A 435 5.43 7.08 -0.14
C ARG A 435 4.27 6.50 0.67
N HIS A 436 3.70 5.40 0.19
CA HIS A 436 2.59 4.68 0.83
C HIS A 436 3.09 3.63 1.81
N GLY A 437 4.36 3.24 1.74
CA GLY A 437 4.90 2.14 2.52
C GLY A 437 4.32 0.78 2.12
N LYS A 438 3.81 0.63 0.87
CA LYS A 438 3.20 -0.64 0.43
C LYS A 438 4.18 -1.81 0.43
N THR A 439 5.46 -1.54 0.19
CA THR A 439 6.51 -2.56 0.19
C THR A 439 7.01 -2.94 1.58
N LEU A 440 6.62 -2.19 2.63
CA LEU A 440 7.10 -2.44 3.99
C LEU A 440 6.65 -3.80 4.53
N SER A 441 5.50 -4.31 4.07
CA SER A 441 5.05 -5.65 4.40
C SER A 441 6.07 -6.70 3.97
N ASP A 442 6.60 -6.60 2.75
CA ASP A 442 7.57 -7.58 2.25
C ASP A 442 8.93 -7.45 2.95
N LEU A 443 9.32 -6.24 3.38
CA LEU A 443 10.52 -6.06 4.20
C LEU A 443 10.40 -6.78 5.55
N LEU A 444 9.21 -6.75 6.14
CA LEU A 444 8.90 -7.48 7.37
C LEU A 444 8.90 -8.99 7.12
N LEU A 445 8.27 -9.44 6.02
CA LEU A 445 8.19 -10.85 5.65
C LEU A 445 9.56 -11.46 5.28
N CYS A 446 10.52 -10.66 4.79
CA CYS A 446 11.89 -11.13 4.52
C CYS A 446 12.68 -11.46 5.80
N GLN A 447 12.24 -10.99 6.97
CA GLN A 447 12.97 -11.21 8.21
C GLN A 447 12.97 -12.69 8.60
N GLN A 448 14.10 -13.15 9.12
CA GLN A 448 14.26 -14.52 9.59
C GLN A 448 13.71 -14.66 11.01
N VAL A 449 12.81 -15.61 11.20
CA VAL A 449 12.18 -15.92 12.49
C VAL A 449 12.45 -17.37 12.89
N VAL A 450 12.41 -17.64 14.19
CA VAL A 450 12.49 -19.00 14.75
C VAL A 450 11.23 -19.22 15.56
N LEU A 451 10.33 -20.08 15.08
CA LEU A 451 9.08 -20.32 15.81
C LEU A 451 9.30 -21.25 17.00
N PRO A 452 8.69 -20.95 18.18
CA PRO A 452 8.69 -21.84 19.33
C PRO A 452 7.97 -23.18 19.01
N PRO A 453 8.18 -24.23 19.83
CA PRO A 453 7.49 -25.52 19.68
C PRO A 453 5.97 -25.43 19.79
#